data_AF-A0A8T2HIF1-F1
#
_entry.id   AF-A0A8T2HIF1-F1
#
_cell.length_a   1.000
_cell.length_b   1.000
_cell.length_c   1.000
_cell.angle_alpha   90.00
_cell.angle_beta   90.00
_cell.angle_gamma   90.00
#
_symmetry.space_group_name_H-M   'P 1'
#
loop_
_entity.id
_entity.type
_entity.pdbx_description
1 polymer ?
#
loop_
_entity_poly.entity_id
_entity_poly.type
_entity_poly.pdbx_seq_one_letter_code
_entity_poly.pdbx_strand_id
1 'polypeptide(L)'
;MTRIIDVSLFCFFLFSLGAMSQPSQNLTDCNQFPDTYQSNRNTVLSTLRNHSSLGSYYFNATAGLSPNTVYGMFLCIGNISKTSCSNCVHSATLEMDKSCESHDTSFMFSDECMVRYSDNSFFSLVEDSPATFSYSQNDSLSYPQFYNQTLPGKLDELILKAPSSFSSPVPYFVEDKEHVTQVEGSYDLEAMAQCSPDLDPSNCTVCLGLVVEKFSECCSQSRWARIHFPKCLLRYDISALQPNLTSLGVTTKGDDIFGRTFIAIMIGLLMGL
;
A
#
# COMPACT_ATOMS: atom_id res chain seq x y z
N MET A 1 -77.85 38.44 17.20
CA MET A 1 -78.17 37.03 17.50
C MET A 1 -77.25 36.18 16.64
N THR A 2 -76.64 35.17 17.26
CA THR A 2 -75.71 34.16 16.67
C THR A 2 -74.33 34.64 16.22
N ARG A 3 -73.35 34.36 17.09
CA ARG A 3 -71.91 34.31 16.84
C ARG A 3 -71.59 33.08 15.99
N ILE A 4 -70.75 33.22 14.98
CA ILE A 4 -70.06 32.10 14.33
C ILE A 4 -68.61 32.18 14.80
N ILE A 5 -68.19 31.15 15.52
CA ILE A 5 -66.83 30.97 16.05
C ILE A 5 -66.07 30.19 14.99
N ASP A 6 -65.02 30.80 14.45
CA ASP A 6 -64.03 30.13 13.59
C ASP A 6 -63.29 29.05 14.39
N VAL A 7 -63.50 27.79 14.03
CA VAL A 7 -62.76 26.66 14.60
C VAL A 7 -61.43 26.55 13.86
N SER A 8 -60.40 27.16 14.44
CA SER A 8 -59.01 27.00 13.98
C SER A 8 -58.59 25.53 14.04
N LEU A 9 -58.22 25.00 12.88
CA LEU A 9 -57.66 23.68 12.67
C LEU A 9 -56.23 23.65 13.24
N PHE A 10 -56.08 23.18 14.48
CA PHE A 10 -54.78 23.01 15.11
C PHE A 10 -54.11 21.74 14.56
N CYS A 11 -53.26 21.88 13.54
CA CYS A 11 -52.36 20.82 13.09
C CYS A 11 -51.35 20.54 14.21
N PHE A 12 -51.57 19.44 14.94
CA PHE A 12 -50.55 18.85 15.80
C PHE A 12 -49.41 18.32 14.90
N PHE A 13 -48.36 19.12 14.73
CA PHE A 13 -47.05 18.61 14.30
C PHE A 13 -46.52 17.70 15.41
N LEU A 14 -46.68 16.40 15.23
CA LEU A 14 -45.95 15.38 15.98
C LEU A 14 -44.46 15.54 15.62
N PHE A 15 -43.72 16.28 16.44
CA PHE A 15 -42.27 16.19 16.47
C PHE A 15 -41.92 14.78 16.97
N SER A 16 -41.69 13.86 16.05
CA SER A 16 -40.99 12.62 16.35
C SER A 16 -39.57 12.98 16.78
N LEU A 17 -39.32 12.96 18.09
CA LEU A 17 -37.95 12.82 18.60
C LEU A 17 -37.45 11.47 18.09
N GLY A 18 -36.71 11.49 16.99
CA GLY A 18 -35.89 10.35 16.61
C GLY A 18 -34.92 10.10 17.75
N ALA A 19 -35.07 8.98 18.44
CA ALA A 19 -34.09 8.51 19.39
C ALA A 19 -32.78 8.32 18.62
N MET A 20 -31.78 9.16 18.92
CA MET A 20 -30.41 8.89 18.51
C MET A 20 -29.96 7.66 19.31
N SER A 21 -30.07 6.48 18.70
CA SER A 21 -29.40 5.30 19.24
C SER A 21 -27.90 5.55 19.16
N GLN A 22 -27.24 5.69 20.30
CA GLN A 22 -25.78 5.59 20.37
C GLN A 22 -25.35 4.26 19.74
N PRO A 23 -24.26 4.20 18.96
CA PRO A 23 -23.71 2.93 18.56
C PRO A 23 -23.26 2.22 19.84
N SER A 24 -23.93 1.13 20.19
CA SER A 24 -23.40 0.20 21.18
C SER A 24 -22.07 -0.30 20.64
N GLN A 25 -20.96 0.16 21.20
CA GLN A 25 -19.71 -0.56 21.06
C GLN A 25 -19.94 -1.90 21.74
N ASN A 26 -20.28 -2.92 20.93
CA ASN A 26 -20.22 -4.30 21.35
C ASN A 26 -18.74 -4.61 21.57
N LEU A 27 -18.22 -4.24 22.74
CA LEU A 27 -17.00 -4.81 23.25
C LEU A 27 -17.33 -6.28 23.49
N THR A 28 -16.82 -7.15 22.62
CA THR A 28 -16.93 -8.60 22.81
C THR A 28 -16.29 -8.91 24.16
N ASP A 29 -17.10 -9.19 25.17
CA ASP A 29 -16.62 -9.63 26.47
C ASP A 29 -16.08 -11.05 26.28
N CYS A 30 -14.75 -11.17 26.19
CA CYS A 30 -14.05 -12.45 26.15
C CYS A 30 -14.15 -13.13 27.54
N ASN A 31 -15.36 -13.56 27.90
CA ASN A 31 -15.81 -14.18 29.15
C ASN A 31 -14.78 -14.35 30.30
N GLN A 32 -15.00 -13.59 31.38
CA GLN A 32 -15.02 -13.89 32.82
C GLN A 32 -13.97 -14.79 33.54
N PHE A 33 -13.06 -15.52 32.88
CA PHE A 33 -11.97 -16.26 33.54
C PHE A 33 -10.65 -16.16 32.75
N PRO A 34 -9.49 -15.97 33.42
CA PRO A 34 -8.23 -15.73 32.73
C PRO A 34 -7.68 -17.01 32.09
N ASP A 35 -7.77 -17.10 30.77
CA ASP A 35 -6.97 -18.03 29.99
C ASP A 35 -5.49 -17.60 30.03
N THR A 36 -4.60 -18.51 30.43
CA THR A 36 -3.16 -18.25 30.52
C THR A 36 -2.58 -17.85 29.16
N TYR A 37 -3.08 -18.46 28.07
CA TYR A 37 -2.68 -18.08 26.72
C TYR A 37 -3.06 -16.64 26.40
N GLN A 38 -4.30 -16.23 26.71
CA GLN A 38 -4.77 -14.87 26.52
C GLN A 38 -3.94 -13.85 27.31
N SER A 39 -3.56 -14.16 28.55
CA SER A 39 -2.66 -13.30 29.35
C SER A 39 -1.29 -13.14 28.70
N ASN A 40 -0.71 -14.23 28.17
CA ASN A 40 0.56 -14.19 27.45
C ASN A 40 0.45 -13.42 26.13
N ARG A 41 -0.66 -13.58 25.39
CA ARG A 41 -0.96 -12.81 24.18
C ARG A 41 -1.03 -11.31 24.45
N ASN A 42 -1.79 -10.91 25.47
CA ASN A 42 -1.92 -9.50 25.86
C ASN A 42 -0.57 -8.92 26.29
N THR A 43 0.27 -9.73 26.95
CA THR A 43 1.65 -9.36 27.31
C THR A 43 2.50 -9.12 26.06
N VAL A 44 2.47 -10.04 25.08
CA VAL A 44 3.16 -9.86 23.79
C VAL A 44 2.70 -8.60 23.08
N LEU A 45 1.39 -8.42 22.88
CA LEU A 45 0.83 -7.25 22.19
C LEU A 45 1.19 -5.94 22.89
N SER A 46 1.15 -5.89 24.22
CA SER A 46 1.59 -4.73 24.99
C SER A 46 3.08 -4.45 24.84
N THR A 47 3.93 -5.48 24.83
CA THR A 47 5.38 -5.32 24.62
C THR A 47 5.67 -4.78 23.21
N LEU A 48 4.98 -5.28 22.18
CA LEU A 48 5.11 -4.78 20.81
C LEU A 48 4.75 -3.28 20.72
N ARG A 49 3.63 -2.86 21.34
CA ARG A 49 3.25 -1.44 21.43
C ARG A 49 4.35 -0.59 22.07
N ASN A 50 4.85 -1.01 23.23
CA ASN A 50 5.88 -0.28 23.96
C ASN A 50 7.16 -0.11 23.12
N HIS A 51 7.62 -1.18 22.46
CA HIS A 51 8.82 -1.12 21.61
C HIS A 51 8.65 -0.26 20.35
N SER A 52 7.44 -0.23 19.78
CA SER A 52 7.13 0.68 18.67
C SER A 52 7.20 2.17 19.11
N SER A 53 6.74 2.49 20.32
CA SER A 53 6.81 3.85 20.88
C SER A 53 8.23 4.29 21.25
N LEU A 54 9.16 3.35 21.44
CA LEU A 54 10.59 3.65 21.55
C LEU A 54 11.26 3.96 20.18
N GLY A 55 10.49 3.87 19.08
CA GLY A 55 10.95 4.21 17.74
C GLY A 55 11.62 3.05 17.00
N SER A 56 11.36 1.81 17.40
CA SER A 56 11.82 0.61 16.69
C SER A 56 10.92 0.37 15.47
N TYR A 57 11.50 0.01 14.32
CA TYR A 57 10.73 -0.40 13.11
C TYR A 57 10.44 -1.89 13.06
N TYR A 58 11.13 -2.67 13.89
CA TYR A 58 10.93 -4.09 14.04
C TYR A 58 11.15 -4.45 15.50
N PHE A 59 10.33 -5.36 16.02
CA PHE A 59 10.58 -6.02 17.29
C PHE A 59 9.86 -7.36 17.32
N ASN A 60 10.44 -8.33 18.02
CA ASN A 60 9.78 -9.59 18.33
C ASN A 60 9.69 -9.79 19.85
N ALA A 61 8.67 -10.51 20.28
CA ALA A 61 8.44 -10.80 21.68
C ALA A 61 7.93 -12.24 21.85
N THR A 62 8.20 -12.81 23.01
CA THR A 62 7.70 -14.12 23.40
C THR A 62 7.27 -14.07 24.86
N ALA A 63 6.12 -14.67 25.17
CA ALA A 63 5.63 -14.77 26.54
C ALA A 63 5.03 -16.16 26.80
N GLY A 64 5.11 -16.60 28.05
CA GLY A 64 4.55 -17.88 28.49
C GLY A 64 5.45 -19.09 28.25
N LEU A 65 5.01 -20.21 28.81
CA LEU A 65 5.63 -21.52 28.64
C LEU A 65 4.61 -22.47 27.98
N SER A 66 5.12 -23.49 27.28
CA SER A 66 4.30 -24.51 26.64
C SER A 66 3.29 -25.12 27.63
N PRO A 67 2.02 -25.30 27.23
CA PRO A 67 1.45 -25.12 25.88
C PRO A 67 0.95 -23.70 25.57
N ASN A 68 1.15 -22.73 26.48
CA ASN A 68 0.57 -21.38 26.39
C ASN A 68 1.57 -20.31 25.90
N THR A 69 2.63 -20.72 25.20
CA THR A 69 3.61 -19.77 24.66
C THR A 69 3.00 -19.00 23.50
N VAL A 70 3.27 -17.69 23.44
CA VAL A 70 2.89 -16.81 22.33
C VAL A 70 4.13 -16.16 21.77
N TYR A 71 4.25 -16.19 20.44
CA TYR A 71 5.27 -15.49 19.67
C TYR A 71 4.62 -14.34 18.93
N GLY A 72 5.22 -13.15 18.97
CA GLY A 72 4.70 -12.00 18.24
C GLY A 72 5.80 -11.14 17.65
N MET A 73 5.46 -10.41 16.60
CA MET A 73 6.34 -9.39 16.01
C MET A 73 5.54 -8.25 15.40
N PHE A 74 6.23 -7.13 15.18
CA PHE A 74 5.79 -6.15 14.19
C PHE A 74 6.93 -5.82 13.23
N LEU A 75 6.55 -5.39 12.03
CA LEU A 75 7.44 -4.84 11.02
C LEU A 75 6.77 -3.61 10.39
N CYS A 76 7.34 -2.44 10.59
CA CYS A 76 6.92 -1.20 9.94
C CYS A 76 7.62 -1.04 8.60
N ILE A 77 6.98 -0.38 7.64
CA ILE A 77 7.62 -0.03 6.36
C ILE A 77 8.73 0.98 6.61
N GLY A 78 9.89 0.81 5.97
CA GLY A 78 11.08 1.58 6.33
C GLY A 78 11.04 3.07 5.99
N ASN A 79 10.18 3.52 5.07
CA ASN A 79 10.09 4.92 4.67
C ASN A 79 9.05 5.76 5.44
N ILE A 80 8.36 5.18 6.43
CA ILE A 80 7.41 5.95 7.25
C ILE A 80 8.10 6.55 8.48
N SER A 81 7.45 7.52 9.11
CA SER A 81 7.96 8.10 10.36
C SER A 81 7.84 7.12 11.53
N LYS A 82 8.72 7.25 12.53
CA LYS A 82 8.62 6.49 13.80
C LYS A 82 7.24 6.64 14.46
N THR A 83 6.64 7.83 14.37
CA THR A 83 5.30 8.11 14.90
C THR A 83 4.23 7.33 14.14
N SER A 84 4.27 7.34 12.80
CA SER A 84 3.37 6.54 11.96
C SER A 84 3.50 5.05 12.27
N CYS A 85 4.74 4.55 12.39
CA CYS A 85 5.01 3.18 12.81
C CYS A 85 4.37 2.85 14.16
N SER A 86 4.63 3.66 15.19
CA SER A 86 4.06 3.48 16.53
C SER A 86 2.52 3.51 16.52
N ASN A 87 1.92 4.41 15.74
CA ASN A 87 0.47 4.54 15.62
C ASN A 87 -0.15 3.32 14.93
N CYS A 88 0.50 2.83 13.87
CA CYS A 88 0.07 1.62 13.16
C CYS A 88 0.10 0.41 14.09
N VAL A 89 1.21 0.18 14.79
CA VAL A 89 1.36 -0.95 15.72
C VAL A 89 0.34 -0.85 16.86
N HIS A 90 0.11 0.35 17.42
CA HIS A 90 -0.94 0.56 18.41
C HIS A 90 -2.32 0.19 17.87
N SER A 91 -2.70 0.70 16.71
CA SER A 91 -4.02 0.46 16.12
C SER A 91 -4.22 -1.03 15.81
N ALA A 92 -3.22 -1.67 15.22
CA ALA A 92 -3.24 -3.09 14.89
C ALA A 92 -3.37 -3.98 16.14
N THR A 93 -2.57 -3.72 17.18
CA THR A 93 -2.61 -4.52 18.41
C THR A 93 -3.91 -4.31 19.19
N LEU A 94 -4.48 -3.10 19.21
CA LEU A 94 -5.79 -2.84 19.82
C LEU A 94 -6.93 -3.54 19.09
N GLU A 95 -6.85 -3.64 17.77
CA GLU A 95 -7.82 -4.41 16.99
C GLU A 95 -7.69 -5.92 17.27
N MET A 96 -6.45 -6.42 17.32
CA MET A 96 -6.16 -7.81 17.69
C MET A 96 -6.62 -8.16 19.12
N ASP A 97 -6.54 -7.22 20.05
CA ASP A 97 -6.99 -7.39 21.44
C ASP A 97 -8.51 -7.64 21.54
N LYS A 98 -9.30 -7.25 20.54
CA LYS A 98 -10.76 -7.49 20.51
C LYS A 98 -11.13 -8.94 20.21
N SER A 99 -10.21 -9.73 19.66
CA SER A 99 -10.47 -11.15 19.40
C SER A 99 -10.37 -11.98 20.69
N CYS A 100 -11.36 -12.83 20.86
CA CYS A 100 -11.45 -13.77 21.99
C CYS A 100 -10.96 -15.17 21.62
N GLU A 101 -10.49 -15.38 20.40
CA GLU A 101 -9.98 -16.68 19.96
C GLU A 101 -8.64 -16.96 20.65
N SER A 102 -8.56 -18.13 21.27
CA SER A 102 -7.34 -18.67 21.88
C SER A 102 -6.68 -19.66 20.91
N HIS A 103 -5.35 -19.72 20.91
CA HIS A 103 -4.56 -20.62 20.07
C HIS A 103 -4.78 -20.47 18.55
N ASP A 104 -4.80 -19.23 18.06
CA ASP A 104 -4.79 -18.96 16.62
C ASP A 104 -3.61 -18.04 16.22
N THR A 105 -3.26 -18.09 14.94
CA THR A 105 -2.34 -17.15 14.30
C THR A 105 -3.13 -15.97 13.77
N SER A 106 -2.79 -14.76 14.23
CA SER A 106 -3.42 -13.53 13.76
C SER A 106 -2.42 -12.67 13.01
N PHE A 107 -2.88 -12.11 11.88
CA PHE A 107 -2.15 -11.14 11.08
C PHE A 107 -2.97 -9.86 10.95
N MET A 108 -2.30 -8.72 11.09
CA MET A 108 -2.84 -7.42 10.68
C MET A 108 -1.84 -6.81 9.71
N PHE A 109 -2.23 -6.74 8.44
CA PHE A 109 -1.49 -6.00 7.43
C PHE A 109 -2.13 -4.63 7.24
N SER A 110 -1.29 -3.60 7.17
CA SER A 110 -1.69 -2.26 6.74
C SER A 110 -0.69 -1.70 5.73
N ASP A 111 -1.00 -0.50 5.24
CA ASP A 111 -0.09 0.24 4.38
C ASP A 111 1.14 0.79 5.11
N GLU A 112 1.22 0.66 6.44
CA GLU A 112 2.29 1.24 7.27
C GLU A 112 3.07 0.16 8.06
N CYS A 113 2.42 -0.92 8.48
CA CYS A 113 3.04 -1.98 9.25
C CYS A 113 2.32 -3.33 9.09
N MET A 114 3.01 -4.38 9.50
CA MET A 114 2.41 -5.69 9.76
C MET A 114 2.64 -6.05 11.23
N VAL A 115 1.60 -6.58 11.89
CA VAL A 115 1.68 -7.17 13.22
C VAL A 115 1.20 -8.60 13.14
N ARG A 116 1.91 -9.52 13.80
CA ARG A 116 1.54 -10.93 13.89
C ARG A 116 1.74 -11.46 15.30
N TYR A 117 0.84 -12.33 15.74
CA TYR A 117 1.14 -13.29 16.80
C TYR A 117 0.68 -14.70 16.44
N SER A 118 1.26 -15.70 17.10
CA SER A 118 0.94 -17.12 16.91
C SER A 118 1.35 -17.92 18.15
N ASP A 119 0.74 -19.09 18.31
CA ASP A 119 1.14 -20.12 19.27
C ASP A 119 2.38 -20.92 18.80
N ASN A 120 2.70 -20.85 17.51
CA ASN A 120 3.87 -21.45 16.89
C ASN A 120 4.93 -20.38 16.59
N SER A 121 6.21 -20.75 16.75
CA SER A 121 7.28 -19.83 16.38
C SER A 121 7.38 -19.73 14.85
N PHE A 122 7.37 -18.50 14.35
CA PHE A 122 7.53 -18.15 12.94
C PHE A 122 8.77 -17.26 12.70
N PHE A 123 9.64 -17.14 13.71
CA PHE A 123 10.86 -16.35 13.57
C PHE A 123 11.80 -17.03 12.57
N SER A 124 12.42 -16.22 11.74
CA SER A 124 13.37 -16.68 10.71
C SER A 124 12.79 -17.61 9.62
N LEU A 125 11.47 -17.85 9.59
CA LEU A 125 10.82 -18.63 8.54
C LEU A 125 10.51 -17.75 7.33
N VAL A 126 10.80 -18.24 6.12
CA VAL A 126 10.31 -17.64 4.88
C VAL A 126 8.88 -18.14 4.64
N GLU A 127 7.96 -17.20 4.48
CA GLU A 127 6.54 -17.45 4.23
C GLU A 127 6.07 -16.53 3.11
N ASP A 128 5.29 -17.07 2.18
CA ASP A 128 4.65 -16.35 1.06
C ASP A 128 3.12 -16.19 1.26
N SER A 129 2.62 -16.64 2.42
CA SER A 129 1.20 -16.61 2.77
C SER A 129 1.01 -16.42 4.28
N PRO A 130 -0.02 -15.68 4.73
CA PRO A 130 -0.92 -14.86 3.91
C PRO A 130 -0.18 -13.66 3.30
N ALA A 131 -0.71 -13.15 2.18
CA ALA A 131 -0.11 -12.05 1.43
C ALA A 131 -1.13 -10.94 1.18
N THR A 132 -0.67 -9.68 1.18
CA THR A 132 -1.44 -8.57 0.61
C THR A 132 -0.78 -8.06 -0.66
N PHE A 133 -1.60 -7.72 -1.64
CA PHE A 133 -1.13 -7.18 -2.90
C PHE A 133 -2.07 -6.08 -3.39
N SER A 134 -1.48 -5.03 -3.95
CA SER A 134 -2.19 -3.91 -4.56
C SER A 134 -1.43 -3.45 -5.79
N TYR A 135 -2.15 -3.11 -6.85
CA TYR A 135 -1.55 -2.73 -8.12
C TYR A 135 -2.50 -1.87 -8.95
N SER A 136 -1.96 -1.07 -9.87
CA SER A 136 -2.78 -0.33 -10.84
C SER A 136 -3.46 -1.31 -11.80
N GLN A 137 -4.76 -1.10 -12.05
CA GLN A 137 -5.44 -1.79 -13.14
C GLN A 137 -4.82 -1.43 -14.50
N ASN A 138 -4.87 -2.39 -15.42
CA ASN A 138 -4.33 -2.24 -16.76
C ASN A 138 -5.05 -1.10 -17.49
N ASP A 139 -4.39 0.04 -17.64
CA ASP A 139 -4.78 1.05 -18.61
C ASP A 139 -3.81 0.93 -19.80
N SER A 140 -4.18 0.08 -20.76
CA SER A 140 -3.38 -0.23 -21.95
C SER A 140 -3.02 1.00 -22.79
N LEU A 141 -3.68 2.14 -22.55
CA LEU A 141 -3.38 3.41 -23.21
C LEU A 141 -2.20 4.17 -22.58
N SER A 142 -1.71 3.75 -21.41
CA SER A 142 -0.76 4.51 -20.58
C SER A 142 0.47 3.71 -20.09
N TYR A 143 0.55 2.40 -20.41
CA TYR A 143 1.73 1.59 -20.11
C TYR A 143 2.55 1.28 -21.37
N PRO A 144 3.49 2.15 -21.76
CA PRO A 144 4.47 1.80 -22.75
C PRO A 144 5.24 0.53 -22.40
N GLN A 145 5.32 -0.40 -23.36
CA GLN A 145 5.99 -1.70 -23.20
C GLN A 145 7.47 -1.58 -22.80
N PHE A 146 8.10 -0.43 -23.01
CA PHE A 146 9.51 -0.21 -22.68
C PHE A 146 9.78 -0.14 -21.17
N TYR A 147 8.77 0.09 -20.32
CA TYR A 147 8.94 0.06 -18.87
C TYR A 147 9.32 -1.34 -18.34
N ASN A 148 8.91 -2.40 -19.05
CA ASN A 148 9.30 -3.78 -18.74
C ASN A 148 10.80 -4.05 -18.99
N GLN A 149 11.53 -3.13 -19.62
CA GLN A 149 12.96 -3.33 -19.91
C GLN A 149 13.85 -3.00 -18.70
N THR A 150 13.53 -1.94 -17.94
CA THR A 150 14.37 -1.49 -16.81
C THR A 150 13.91 -2.08 -15.47
N LEU A 151 12.60 -2.31 -15.29
CA LEU A 151 12.05 -2.77 -14.01
C LEU A 151 12.68 -4.08 -13.49
N PRO A 152 12.87 -5.15 -14.29
CA PRO A 152 13.47 -6.38 -13.79
C PRO A 152 14.87 -6.16 -13.22
N GLY A 153 15.74 -5.44 -13.93
CA GLY A 153 17.09 -5.14 -13.46
C GLY A 153 17.10 -4.29 -12.20
N LYS A 154 16.15 -3.36 -12.05
CA LYS A 154 15.98 -2.56 -10.84
C LYS A 154 15.58 -3.40 -9.63
N LEU A 155 14.64 -4.33 -9.82
CA LEU A 155 14.21 -5.24 -8.76
C LEU A 155 15.34 -6.18 -8.34
N ASP A 156 16.08 -6.74 -9.30
CA ASP A 156 17.24 -7.60 -9.02
C ASP A 156 18.32 -6.85 -8.20
N GLU A 157 18.60 -5.60 -8.56
CA GLU A 157 19.54 -4.76 -7.81
C GLU A 157 19.08 -4.56 -6.36
N LEU A 158 17.80 -4.24 -6.14
CA LEU A 158 17.25 -4.06 -4.80
C LEU A 158 17.26 -5.35 -3.98
N ILE A 159 16.98 -6.50 -4.61
CA ILE A 159 17.00 -7.83 -3.98
C ILE A 159 18.40 -8.17 -3.46
N LEU A 160 19.46 -7.75 -4.16
CA LEU A 160 20.83 -7.96 -3.72
C LEU A 160 21.27 -6.94 -2.66
N LYS A 161 20.76 -5.70 -2.72
CA LYS A 161 21.11 -4.63 -1.78
C LYS A 161 20.40 -4.76 -0.43
N ALA A 162 19.12 -5.12 -0.40
CA ALA A 162 18.32 -5.16 0.82
C ALA A 162 18.96 -6.01 1.93
N PRO A 163 19.38 -7.27 1.69
CA PRO A 163 20.03 -8.10 2.69
C PRO A 163 21.35 -7.54 3.20
N SER A 164 21.97 -6.57 2.49
CA SER A 164 23.24 -5.95 2.90
C SER A 164 23.04 -4.63 3.67
N SER A 165 21.80 -4.15 3.79
CA SER A 165 21.46 -2.86 4.43
C SER A 165 21.31 -2.99 5.96
N PHE A 166 22.30 -3.55 6.64
CA PHE A 166 22.24 -3.79 8.10
C PHE A 166 22.54 -2.54 8.94
N SER A 167 23.37 -1.63 8.42
CA SER A 167 23.82 -0.42 9.14
C SER A 167 22.80 0.71 9.09
N SER A 168 21.68 0.52 8.41
CA SER A 168 20.56 1.45 8.35
C SER A 168 19.82 1.50 9.69
N PRO A 169 19.25 2.67 10.09
CA PRO A 169 18.29 2.75 11.19
C PRO A 169 17.08 1.82 11.03
N VAL A 170 16.78 1.43 9.79
CA VAL A 170 15.84 0.37 9.44
C VAL A 170 16.60 -0.72 8.70
N PRO A 171 17.06 -1.78 9.40
CA PRO A 171 17.80 -2.86 8.76
C PRO A 171 16.98 -3.52 7.65
N TYR A 172 17.67 -3.96 6.60
CA TYR A 172 17.09 -4.63 5.44
C TYR A 172 16.07 -3.83 4.64
N PHE A 173 16.12 -2.51 4.74
CA PHE A 173 15.32 -1.62 3.94
C PHE A 173 16.20 -0.89 2.91
N VAL A 174 15.74 -0.87 1.66
CA VAL A 174 16.33 -0.09 0.58
C VAL A 174 15.23 0.49 -0.29
N GLU A 175 15.45 1.72 -0.73
CA GLU A 175 14.65 2.40 -1.73
C GLU A 175 15.59 2.98 -2.79
N ASP A 176 15.10 3.04 -4.02
CA ASP A 176 15.87 3.62 -5.11
C ASP A 176 14.93 4.29 -6.11
N LYS A 177 15.41 5.39 -6.68
CA LYS A 177 14.70 6.20 -7.67
C LYS A 177 15.61 6.45 -8.85
N GLU A 178 15.10 6.19 -10.03
CA GLU A 178 15.84 6.37 -11.28
C GLU A 178 15.03 7.15 -12.29
N HIS A 179 15.66 8.14 -12.90
CA HIS A 179 15.11 8.83 -14.05
C HIS A 179 15.62 8.15 -15.32
N VAL A 180 14.70 7.61 -16.12
CA VAL A 180 15.03 6.90 -17.36
C VAL A 180 14.62 7.78 -18.54
N THR A 181 15.55 7.96 -19.49
CA THR A 181 15.31 8.66 -20.75
C THR A 181 15.60 7.71 -21.90
N GLN A 182 14.59 7.45 -22.74
CA GLN A 182 14.69 6.63 -23.95
C GLN A 182 14.15 7.40 -25.15
N VAL A 183 14.29 6.82 -26.34
CA VAL A 183 13.81 7.44 -27.59
C VAL A 183 12.29 7.62 -27.57
N GLU A 184 11.60 6.67 -26.96
CA GLU A 184 10.15 6.58 -26.86
C GLU A 184 9.55 7.50 -25.78
N GLY A 185 10.37 8.00 -24.85
CA GLY A 185 9.92 8.88 -23.76
C GLY A 185 10.80 8.81 -22.52
N SER A 186 10.45 9.61 -21.51
CA SER A 186 11.11 9.61 -20.21
C SER A 186 10.13 9.32 -19.06
N TYR A 187 10.64 8.71 -18.01
CA TYR A 187 9.88 8.31 -16.84
C TYR A 187 10.75 8.22 -15.60
N ASP A 188 10.13 8.37 -14.44
CA ASP A 188 10.72 8.05 -13.16
C ASP A 188 10.30 6.63 -12.76
N LEU A 189 11.26 5.81 -12.29
CA LEU A 189 11.01 4.53 -11.67
C LEU A 189 11.43 4.61 -10.20
N GLU A 190 10.45 4.47 -9.31
CA GLU A 190 10.66 4.37 -7.88
C GLU A 190 10.42 2.92 -7.45
N ALA A 191 11.34 2.34 -6.69
CA ALA A 191 11.23 0.98 -6.21
C ALA A 191 11.78 0.83 -4.79
N MET A 192 11.24 -0.14 -4.07
CA MET A 192 11.53 -0.38 -2.66
C MET A 192 11.56 -1.88 -2.39
N ALA A 193 12.55 -2.30 -1.62
CA ALA A 193 12.63 -3.65 -1.08
C ALA A 193 12.85 -3.61 0.43
N GLN A 194 12.15 -4.49 1.13
CA GLN A 194 12.28 -4.64 2.56
C GLN A 194 12.18 -6.09 2.99
N CYS A 195 13.04 -6.51 3.91
CA CYS A 195 12.91 -7.77 4.63
C CYS A 195 12.73 -7.55 6.13
N SER A 196 12.23 -8.57 6.81
CA SER A 196 12.23 -8.62 8.26
C SER A 196 13.65 -8.91 8.79
N PRO A 197 14.13 -8.17 9.80
CA PRO A 197 15.48 -8.36 10.35
C PRO A 197 15.75 -9.72 11.02
N ASP A 198 14.74 -10.58 11.25
CA ASP A 198 14.95 -11.94 11.76
C ASP A 198 15.26 -12.97 10.67
N LEU A 199 15.19 -12.60 9.39
CA LEU A 199 15.71 -13.43 8.31
C LEU A 199 17.24 -13.32 8.23
N ASP A 200 17.90 -14.41 7.91
CA ASP A 200 19.27 -14.31 7.41
C ASP A 200 19.29 -13.69 5.99
N PRO A 201 20.45 -13.23 5.51
CA PRO A 201 20.53 -12.55 4.21
C PRO A 201 20.07 -13.41 3.02
N SER A 202 20.34 -14.72 3.05
CA SER A 202 19.94 -15.64 1.98
C SER A 202 18.41 -15.78 1.95
N ASN A 203 17.80 -15.95 3.11
CA ASN A 203 16.35 -16.06 3.24
C ASN A 203 15.63 -14.75 2.90
N CYS A 204 16.24 -13.59 3.15
CA CYS A 204 15.74 -12.31 2.65
C CYS A 204 15.70 -12.29 1.11
N THR A 205 16.80 -12.70 0.45
CA THR A 205 16.85 -12.80 -1.02
C THR A 205 15.78 -13.75 -1.56
N VAL A 206 15.60 -14.92 -0.95
CA VAL A 206 14.56 -15.89 -1.34
C VAL A 206 13.17 -15.28 -1.22
N CYS A 207 12.86 -14.64 -0.09
CA CYS A 207 11.55 -14.02 0.15
C CYS A 207 11.24 -12.97 -0.93
N LEU A 208 12.18 -12.05 -1.19
CA LEU A 208 11.97 -11.02 -2.21
C LEU A 208 11.86 -11.61 -3.63
N GLY A 209 12.58 -12.72 -3.91
CA GLY A 209 12.42 -13.47 -5.16
C GLY A 209 11.01 -14.02 -5.36
N LEU A 210 10.41 -14.60 -4.32
CA LEU A 210 9.01 -15.06 -4.34
C LEU A 210 8.04 -13.90 -4.61
N VAL A 211 8.36 -12.70 -4.14
CA VAL A 211 7.55 -11.52 -4.44
C VAL A 211 7.62 -11.16 -5.94
N VAL A 212 8.79 -11.28 -6.58
CA VAL A 212 8.95 -11.07 -8.03
C VAL A 212 8.19 -12.12 -8.85
N GLU A 213 8.23 -13.38 -8.42
CA GLU A 213 7.40 -14.43 -9.01
C GLU A 213 5.92 -14.04 -8.92
N LYS A 214 5.48 -13.52 -7.77
CA LYS A 214 4.09 -13.09 -7.59
C LYS A 214 3.70 -11.88 -8.44
N PHE A 215 4.61 -10.93 -8.69
CA PHE A 215 4.36 -9.84 -9.66
C PHE A 215 4.10 -10.39 -11.06
N SER A 216 4.81 -11.45 -11.45
CA SER A 216 4.64 -12.10 -12.75
C SER A 216 3.29 -12.81 -12.89
N GLU A 217 2.68 -13.23 -11.77
CA GLU A 217 1.37 -13.88 -11.77
C GLU A 217 0.19 -12.90 -11.89
N CYS A 218 0.24 -11.74 -11.21
CA CYS A 218 -0.96 -10.90 -11.06
C CYS A 218 -0.88 -9.50 -11.68
N CYS A 219 0.30 -8.92 -11.90
CA CYS A 219 0.42 -7.49 -12.20
C CYS A 219 1.59 -7.10 -13.13
N SER A 220 1.98 -7.99 -14.04
CA SER A 220 3.09 -7.74 -15.00
C SER A 220 2.89 -6.57 -15.97
N GLN A 221 1.68 -6.03 -16.05
CA GLN A 221 1.32 -4.86 -16.89
C GLN A 221 0.92 -3.64 -16.05
N SER A 222 1.10 -3.72 -14.73
CA SER A 222 0.76 -2.63 -13.83
C SER A 222 1.87 -1.59 -13.79
N ARG A 223 1.49 -0.32 -13.85
CA ARG A 223 2.35 0.85 -13.68
C ARG A 223 2.97 0.92 -12.29
N TRP A 224 2.21 0.51 -11.28
CA TRP A 224 2.69 0.33 -9.93
C TRP A 224 2.14 -0.97 -9.36
N ALA A 225 2.93 -1.62 -8.54
CA ALA A 225 2.48 -2.76 -7.76
C ALA A 225 3.22 -2.80 -6.42
N ARG A 226 2.56 -3.40 -5.44
CA ARG A 226 3.07 -3.68 -4.10
C ARG A 226 2.61 -5.06 -3.72
N ILE A 227 3.53 -5.89 -3.25
CA ILE A 227 3.23 -7.19 -2.66
C ILE A 227 3.95 -7.26 -1.32
N HIS A 228 3.21 -7.68 -0.30
CA HIS A 228 3.66 -7.77 1.07
C HIS A 228 3.39 -9.18 1.59
N PHE A 229 4.48 -9.94 1.74
CA PHE A 229 4.50 -11.21 2.45
C PHE A 229 4.86 -10.98 3.93
N PRO A 230 4.67 -11.97 4.81
CA PRO A 230 4.94 -11.83 6.24
C PRO A 230 6.38 -11.37 6.56
N LYS A 231 7.36 -11.66 5.71
CA LYS A 231 8.76 -11.32 5.97
C LYS A 231 9.40 -10.40 4.96
N CYS A 232 8.70 -10.03 3.90
CA CYS A 232 9.28 -9.15 2.89
C CYS A 232 8.23 -8.41 2.08
N LEU A 233 8.65 -7.29 1.52
CA LEU A 233 7.85 -6.42 0.70
C LEU A 233 8.70 -5.96 -0.49
N LEU A 234 8.10 -6.02 -1.67
CA LEU A 234 8.56 -5.24 -2.83
C LEU A 234 7.44 -4.31 -3.28
N ARG A 235 7.85 -3.11 -3.69
CA ARG A 235 6.99 -2.13 -4.33
C ARG A 235 7.74 -1.48 -5.48
N TYR A 236 7.03 -1.19 -6.56
CA TYR A 236 7.48 -0.27 -7.59
C TYR A 236 6.35 0.68 -8.01
N ASP A 237 6.74 1.85 -8.49
CA ASP A 237 5.86 2.86 -9.08
C ASP A 237 6.60 3.55 -10.23
N ILE A 238 6.07 3.41 -11.44
CA ILE A 238 6.59 4.08 -12.62
C ILE A 238 5.77 5.33 -12.86
N SER A 239 6.39 6.49 -13.05
CA SER A 239 5.69 7.73 -13.36
C SER A 239 6.20 8.37 -14.64
N ALA A 240 5.37 8.34 -15.68
CA ALA A 240 5.67 8.94 -16.97
C ALA A 240 5.79 10.46 -16.84
N LEU A 241 6.84 11.02 -17.43
CA LEU A 241 6.93 12.45 -17.68
C LEU A 241 6.48 12.68 -19.13
N GLN A 242 5.62 13.68 -19.34
CA GLN A 242 5.11 13.97 -20.68
C GLN A 242 6.25 14.10 -21.69
N PRO A 243 6.09 13.62 -22.94
CA PRO A 243 7.12 13.78 -23.94
C PRO A 243 7.41 15.28 -24.13
N ASN A 244 8.70 15.64 -24.13
CA ASN A 244 9.14 16.93 -24.64
C ASN A 244 8.75 17.00 -26.12
N LEU A 245 7.65 17.68 -26.42
CA LEU A 245 7.13 17.92 -27.78
C LEU A 245 8.07 18.78 -28.66
N THR A 246 9.30 19.03 -28.23
CA THR A 246 10.28 19.87 -28.93
C THR A 246 11.09 19.16 -30.01
N SER A 247 10.84 17.88 -30.33
CA SER A 247 11.56 17.21 -31.44
C SER A 247 10.69 16.48 -32.47
N LEU A 248 9.38 16.75 -32.56
CA LEU A 248 8.73 16.63 -33.87
C LEU A 248 9.22 17.79 -34.73
N GLY A 249 10.43 17.62 -35.27
CA GLY A 249 10.89 18.33 -36.45
C GLY A 249 9.96 17.95 -37.61
N VAL A 250 8.80 18.59 -37.65
CA VAL A 250 8.07 18.80 -38.89
C VAL A 250 9.00 19.68 -39.72
N THR A 251 9.90 19.05 -40.46
CA THR A 251 10.44 19.66 -41.66
C THR A 251 9.27 19.73 -42.63
N THR A 252 8.46 20.78 -42.51
CA THR A 252 7.71 21.28 -43.65
C THR A 252 8.76 21.75 -44.64
N LYS A 253 9.22 20.81 -45.48
CA LYS A 253 9.80 21.15 -46.76
C LYS A 253 8.68 21.87 -47.50
N GLY A 254 8.77 23.20 -47.49
CA GLY A 254 7.83 24.08 -48.16
C GLY A 254 7.86 23.80 -49.65
N ASP A 255 6.93 22.97 -50.11
CA ASP A 255 6.46 23.01 -51.49
C ASP A 255 5.17 23.84 -51.49
N ASP A 256 5.36 25.15 -51.57
CA ASP A 256 4.35 26.20 -51.71
C ASP A 256 3.64 26.09 -53.07
N ILE A 257 2.83 25.04 -53.26
CA ILE A 257 2.02 24.83 -54.48
C ILE A 257 0.52 24.96 -54.19
N PHE A 258 0.08 24.80 -52.94
CA PHE A 258 -1.36 24.83 -52.63
C PHE A 258 -1.93 26.23 -52.33
N GLY A 259 -1.08 27.21 -51.99
CA GLY A 259 -1.50 28.59 -51.67
C GLY A 259 -1.69 29.51 -52.89
N ARG A 260 -1.03 29.20 -54.02
CA ARG A 260 -1.08 30.05 -55.23
C ARG A 260 -2.26 29.74 -56.15
N THR A 261 -2.78 28.52 -56.11
CA THR A 261 -3.92 28.09 -56.95
C THR A 261 -5.25 28.67 -56.44
N PHE A 262 -5.42 28.85 -55.12
CA PHE A 262 -6.66 29.40 -54.56
C PHE A 262 -6.80 30.92 -54.76
N ILE A 263 -5.69 31.68 -54.82
CA ILE A 263 -5.74 33.13 -55.06
C ILE A 263 -6.01 33.44 -56.54
N ALA A 264 -5.49 32.63 -57.47
CA ALA A 264 -5.72 32.81 -58.91
C ALA A 264 -7.18 32.56 -59.32
N ILE A 265 -7.89 31.62 -58.66
CA ILE A 265 -9.29 31.30 -58.97
C ILE A 265 -10.24 32.41 -58.46
N MET A 266 -9.91 33.07 -57.34
CA MET A 266 -10.75 34.16 -56.80
C MET A 266 -10.60 35.49 -57.54
N ILE A 267 -9.45 35.75 -58.19
CA ILE A 267 -9.25 36.96 -59.01
C ILE A 267 -9.89 36.81 -60.40
N GLY A 268 -9.97 35.58 -60.95
CA GLY A 268 -10.66 35.30 -62.21
C GLY A 268 -12.20 35.43 -62.16
N LEU A 269 -12.81 35.24 -60.98
CA LEU A 269 -14.26 35.37 -60.77
C LEU A 269 -14.72 36.81 -60.47
N LEU A 270 -13.79 37.75 -60.23
CA LEU A 270 -14.08 39.17 -59.95
C LEU A 270 -13.80 40.11 -61.15
N MET A 271 -13.34 39.59 -62.29
CA MET A 271 -13.18 40.35 -63.55
C MET A 271 -13.96 39.73 -64.72
N GLY A 272 -15.02 38.98 -64.43
CA GLY A 272 -15.83 38.26 -65.42
C GLY A 272 -17.33 38.31 -65.16
N LEU A 273 -17.86 39.45 -64.71
CA LEU A 273 -19.25 39.90 -64.78
C LEU A 273 -19.30 41.43 -64.63
#